data_AF-A0A354URP2-F1
#
_entry.id   AF-A0A354URP2-F1
#
_cell.length_a   1.000
_cell.length_b   1.000
_cell.length_c   1.000
_cell.angle_alpha   90.00
_cell.angle_beta   90.00
_cell.angle_gamma   90.00
#
_symmetry.space_group_name_H-M   'P 1'
#
loop_
_entity.id
_entity.type
_entity.pdbx_description
1 polymer ?
#
loop_
_entity_poly.entity_id
_entity_poly.type
_entity_poly.pdbx_seq_one_letter_code
_entity_poly.pdbx_strand_id
1 'polypeptide(L)'
;MILSLEFQEAYKRLDKLCRDCFASNEGVSEYIHLMENESLCGGRYVQFWESDYKELKHVRWVRNQLSHEVGTLQSDICTQEDLAFVVDFYQRIMSGDDPLTKLRQAKSIAKTQFIW
;
A
#
# COMPACT_ATOMS: atom_id res chain seq x y z
N MET A 1 16.39 3.19 -16.42
CA MET A 1 16.07 4.64 -16.36
C MET A 1 14.59 4.96 -16.56
N ILE A 2 13.88 4.41 -17.57
CA ILE A 2 12.43 4.68 -17.73
C ILE A 2 11.62 4.10 -16.56
N LEU A 3 11.90 2.85 -16.17
CA LEU A 3 11.20 2.14 -15.10
C LEU A 3 11.20 2.89 -13.75
N SER A 4 12.37 3.40 -13.32
CA SER A 4 12.48 4.11 -12.04
C SER A 4 11.72 5.44 -12.03
N LEU A 5 11.60 6.11 -13.18
CA LEU A 5 10.77 7.31 -13.32
C LEU A 5 9.27 6.97 -13.25
N GLU A 6 8.82 5.95 -13.99
CA GLU A 6 7.44 5.46 -13.97
C GLU A 6 7.02 5.03 -12.56
N PHE A 7 7.89 4.30 -11.87
CA PHE A 7 7.69 3.92 -10.47
C PHE A 7 7.53 5.13 -9.55
N GLN A 8 8.41 6.13 -9.65
CA GLN A 8 8.31 7.33 -8.81
C GLN A 8 7.01 8.09 -9.05
N GLU A 9 6.56 8.17 -10.30
CA GLU A 9 5.27 8.80 -10.63
C GLU A 9 4.09 7.99 -10.10
N ALA A 10 4.09 6.68 -10.29
CA ALA A 10 3.05 5.78 -9.78
C ALA A 10 2.99 5.84 -8.24
N TYR A 11 4.14 5.79 -7.57
CA TYR A 11 4.21 5.87 -6.11
C TYR A 11 3.71 7.22 -5.60
N LYS A 12 4.06 8.35 -6.25
CA LYS A 12 3.53 9.68 -5.89
C LYS A 12 2.00 9.72 -5.97
N ARG A 13 1.40 9.06 -6.97
CA ARG A 13 -0.07 8.98 -7.11
C ARG A 13 -0.69 8.15 -5.99
N LEU A 14 -0.11 6.99 -5.68
CA LEU A 14 -0.53 6.15 -4.56
C LEU A 14 -0.43 6.89 -3.22
N ASP A 15 0.70 7.54 -2.99
CA ASP A 15 0.97 8.28 -1.76
C ASP A 15 0.01 9.46 -1.57
N LYS A 16 -0.32 10.17 -2.65
CA LYS A 16 -1.37 11.19 -2.63
C LYS A 16 -2.75 10.58 -2.34
N LEU A 17 -3.11 9.48 -2.99
CA LEU A 17 -4.39 8.80 -2.76
C LEU A 17 -4.55 8.40 -1.28
N CYS A 18 -3.51 7.83 -0.67
CA CYS A 18 -3.54 7.49 0.76
C CYS A 18 -3.74 8.73 1.64
N ARG A 19 -3.08 9.86 1.35
CA ARG A 19 -3.32 11.12 2.09
C ARG A 19 -4.78 11.56 2.00
N ASP A 20 -5.34 11.51 0.79
CA ASP A 20 -6.72 11.90 0.53
C ASP A 20 -7.72 10.97 1.24
N CYS A 21 -7.46 9.65 1.27
CA CYS A 21 -8.31 8.66 1.93
C CYS A 21 -8.34 8.77 3.46
N PHE A 22 -7.21 9.12 4.09
CA PHE A 22 -7.09 9.13 5.56
C PHE A 22 -7.04 10.53 6.16
N ALA A 23 -7.14 11.59 5.35
CA ALA A 23 -6.95 12.98 5.79
C ALA A 23 -5.64 13.17 6.61
N SER A 24 -4.60 12.43 6.24
CA SER A 24 -3.28 12.42 6.90
C SER A 24 -2.23 12.94 5.92
N ASN A 25 -1.13 13.51 6.42
CA ASN A 25 0.00 13.91 5.59
C ASN A 25 1.00 12.77 5.34
N GLU A 26 0.83 11.63 6.02
CA GLU A 26 1.79 10.51 6.03
C GLU A 26 1.64 9.56 4.81
N GLY A 27 0.57 9.68 4.03
CA GLY A 27 0.40 8.96 2.77
C GLY A 27 0.51 7.43 2.92
N VAL A 28 1.40 6.79 2.15
CA VAL A 28 1.61 5.33 2.24
C VAL A 28 2.04 4.90 3.65
N SER A 29 2.76 5.76 4.40
CA SER A 29 3.17 5.43 5.77
C SER A 29 1.98 5.30 6.72
N GLU A 30 0.93 6.12 6.55
CA GLU A 30 -0.31 5.98 7.32
C GLU A 30 -0.97 4.63 7.03
N TYR A 31 -1.05 4.27 5.74
CA TYR A 31 -1.66 3.00 5.33
C TYR A 31 -0.94 1.81 5.99
N ILE A 32 0.41 1.81 5.97
CA ILE A 32 1.22 0.76 6.59
C ILE A 32 0.99 0.71 8.11
N HIS A 33 0.94 1.87 8.78
CA HIS A 33 0.67 1.95 10.22
C HIS A 33 -0.71 1.40 10.58
N LEU A 34 -1.74 1.68 9.78
CA LEU A 34 -3.06 1.09 9.97
C LEU A 34 -3.05 -0.43 9.80
N MET A 35 -2.30 -0.97 8.83
CA MET A 35 -2.11 -2.42 8.71
C MET A 35 -1.35 -3.03 9.90
N GLU A 36 -0.39 -2.32 10.50
CA GLU A 36 0.32 -2.79 11.70
C GLU A 36 -0.63 -2.89 12.90
N ASN A 37 -1.42 -1.85 13.12
CA ASN A 37 -2.39 -1.77 14.21
C ASN A 37 -3.49 -2.83 14.09
N GLU A 38 -3.83 -3.23 12.86
CA GLU A 38 -4.86 -4.22 12.57
C GLU A 38 -4.29 -5.62 12.25
N SER A 39 -2.99 -5.86 12.43
CA SER A 39 -2.29 -7.08 12.01
C SER A 39 -2.98 -8.38 12.42
N LEU A 40 -3.44 -8.48 13.67
CA LEU A 40 -4.14 -9.67 14.18
C LEU A 40 -5.47 -9.93 13.46
N CYS A 41 -6.26 -8.88 13.21
CA CYS A 41 -7.57 -9.01 12.55
C CYS A 41 -7.40 -9.17 11.03
N GLY A 42 -6.53 -8.36 10.44
CA GLY A 42 -6.22 -8.39 9.02
C GLY A 42 -5.70 -9.75 8.57
N GLY A 43 -4.69 -10.29 9.27
CA GLY A 43 -4.16 -11.63 8.96
C GLY A 43 -5.17 -12.77 9.13
N ARG A 44 -6.22 -12.56 9.94
CA ARG A 44 -7.30 -13.55 10.13
C ARG A 44 -8.39 -13.46 9.05
N TYR A 45 -8.77 -12.25 8.66
CA TYR A 45 -9.98 -12.02 7.86
C TYR A 45 -9.73 -11.61 6.42
N VAL A 46 -8.51 -11.19 6.08
CA VAL A 46 -8.18 -10.67 4.76
C VAL A 46 -7.09 -11.54 4.14
N GLN A 47 -7.42 -12.16 3.01
CA GLN A 47 -6.45 -12.91 2.21
C GLN A 47 -5.33 -11.97 1.75
N PHE A 48 -4.10 -12.47 1.74
CA PHE A 48 -2.90 -11.71 1.31
C PHE A 48 -2.52 -10.51 2.18
N TRP A 49 -3.12 -10.34 3.36
CA TRP A 49 -2.78 -9.24 4.28
C TRP A 49 -1.28 -9.08 4.51
N GLU A 50 -0.61 -10.19 4.85
CA GLU A 50 0.81 -10.19 5.19
C GLU A 50 1.71 -9.94 3.96
N SER A 51 1.34 -10.45 2.79
CA SER A 51 2.09 -10.19 1.56
C SER A 51 1.93 -8.73 1.12
N ASP A 52 0.70 -8.19 1.13
CA ASP A 52 0.43 -6.78 0.81
C ASP A 52 1.15 -5.83 1.76
N TYR A 53 1.15 -6.13 3.07
CA TYR A 53 1.89 -5.36 4.08
C TYR A 53 3.40 -5.34 3.80
N LYS A 54 3.98 -6.51 3.49
CA LYS A 54 5.41 -6.62 3.17
C LYS A 54 5.77 -5.89 1.88
N GLU A 55 4.97 -6.02 0.84
CA GLU A 55 5.19 -5.35 -0.45
C GLU A 55 5.06 -3.82 -0.32
N LEU A 56 4.09 -3.30 0.43
CA LEU A 56 3.99 -1.87 0.74
C LEU A 56 5.25 -1.32 1.43
N LYS A 57 5.79 -2.06 2.42
CA LYS A 57 7.04 -1.68 3.08
C LYS A 57 8.22 -1.74 2.12
N HIS A 58 8.26 -2.74 1.25
CA HIS A 58 9.30 -2.88 0.24
C HIS A 58 9.30 -1.70 -0.74
N VAL A 59 8.16 -1.39 -1.38
CA VAL A 59 8.09 -0.27 -2.34
C VAL A 59 8.30 1.09 -1.68
N ARG A 60 7.93 1.27 -0.40
CA ARG A 60 8.31 2.46 0.37
C ARG A 60 9.82 2.56 0.55
N TRP A 61 10.49 1.45 0.86
CA TRP A 61 11.94 1.40 0.96
C TRP A 61 12.61 1.70 -0.39
N VAL A 62 12.13 1.10 -1.50
CA VAL A 62 12.61 1.37 -2.87
C VAL A 62 12.50 2.87 -3.19
N ARG A 63 11.34 3.48 -2.94
CA ARG A 63 11.15 4.93 -3.13
C ARG A 63 12.15 5.76 -2.33
N ASN A 64 12.41 5.38 -1.07
CA ASN A 64 13.34 6.09 -0.21
C ASN A 64 14.78 6.00 -0.72
N GLN A 65 15.21 4.85 -1.25
CA GLN A 65 16.54 4.71 -1.87
C GLN A 65 16.67 5.63 -3.09
N LEU A 66 15.69 5.60 -3.99
CA LEU A 66 15.66 6.45 -5.20
C LEU A 66 15.66 7.96 -4.90
N SER A 67 15.25 8.38 -3.69
CA SER A 67 15.17 9.79 -3.29
C SER A 67 16.45 10.34 -2.65
N HIS A 68 17.32 9.48 -2.10
CA HIS A 68 18.47 9.92 -1.27
C HIS A 68 19.83 9.88 -1.98
N GLU A 69 19.89 9.40 -3.22
CA GLU A 69 21.16 9.17 -3.89
C GLU A 69 21.27 9.98 -5.20
N VAL A 70 22.08 11.04 -5.16
CA VAL A 70 22.55 11.72 -6.36
C VAL A 70 23.47 10.74 -7.11
N GLY A 71 22.94 10.10 -8.17
CA GLY A 71 23.69 9.17 -9.02
C GLY A 71 23.12 7.76 -9.16
N THR A 72 22.05 7.38 -8.43
CA THR A 72 21.46 6.03 -8.52
C THR A 72 20.16 5.94 -9.30
N LEU A 73 19.86 6.94 -10.13
CA LEU A 73 19.01 6.75 -11.31
C LEU A 73 19.51 5.62 -12.25
N GLN A 74 20.73 5.12 -12.02
CA GLN A 74 21.39 4.00 -12.70
C GLN A 74 21.40 2.67 -11.93
N SER A 75 20.88 2.58 -10.70
CA SER A 75 20.79 1.29 -10.00
C SER A 75 19.47 0.59 -10.30
N ASP A 76 19.53 -0.70 -10.63
CA ASP A 76 18.37 -1.59 -10.82
C ASP A 76 17.71 -1.95 -9.46
N ILE A 77 17.46 -0.96 -8.59
CA ILE A 77 16.80 -1.18 -7.29
C ILE A 77 15.28 -1.34 -7.47
N CYS A 78 14.71 -0.76 -8.52
CA CYS A 78 13.31 -0.89 -8.87
C CYS A 78 13.14 -1.98 -9.93
N THR A 79 12.28 -2.94 -9.63
CA THR A 79 11.89 -4.03 -10.54
C THR A 79 10.58 -3.71 -11.25
N GLN A 80 10.23 -4.52 -12.26
CA GLN A 80 8.92 -4.38 -12.93
C GLN A 80 7.78 -4.76 -11.99
N GLU A 81 8.04 -5.72 -11.10
CA GLU A 81 7.15 -6.20 -10.05
C GLU A 81 6.83 -5.09 -9.04
N ASP A 82 7.80 -4.27 -8.67
CA ASP A 82 7.58 -3.10 -7.79
C ASP A 82 6.59 -2.10 -8.41
N LEU A 83 6.79 -1.77 -9.69
CA LEU A 83 5.89 -0.89 -10.42
C LEU A 83 4.49 -1.51 -10.56
N ALA A 84 4.43 -2.79 -10.94
CA ALA A 84 3.17 -3.51 -11.09
C ALA A 84 2.38 -3.54 -9.78
N PHE A 85 3.04 -3.81 -8.65
CA PHE A 85 2.43 -3.76 -7.33
C PHE A 85 1.86 -2.38 -7.01
N VAL A 86 2.64 -1.30 -7.19
CA VAL A 86 2.16 0.07 -6.89
C VAL A 86 0.94 0.44 -7.73
N VAL A 87 0.94 0.09 -9.01
CA VAL A 87 -0.18 0.36 -9.92
C VAL A 87 -1.42 -0.46 -9.54
N ASP A 88 -1.25 -1.76 -9.26
CA ASP A 88 -2.34 -2.63 -8.81
C ASP A 88 -2.92 -2.16 -7.49
N PHE A 89 -2.07 -1.88 -6.50
CA PHE A 89 -2.50 -1.43 -5.17
C PHE A 89 -3.29 -0.12 -5.25
N TYR A 90 -2.87 0.82 -6.10
CA TYR A 90 -3.64 2.03 -6.38
C TYR A 90 -5.05 1.71 -6.91
N GLN A 91 -5.17 0.79 -7.87
CA GLN A 91 -6.47 0.39 -8.42
C GLN A 91 -7.34 -0.34 -7.40
N ARG A 92 -6.73 -1.16 -6.53
CA ARG A 92 -7.45 -1.82 -5.43
C ARG A 92 -8.03 -0.83 -4.43
N ILE A 93 -7.31 0.25 -4.07
CA ILE A 93 -7.87 1.32 -3.23
C ILE A 93 -9.03 2.02 -3.97
N MET A 94 -8.84 2.38 -5.24
CA MET A 94 -9.87 3.08 -6.03
C MET A 94 -11.15 2.25 -6.20
N SER A 95 -11.04 0.93 -6.30
CA SER A 95 -12.17 0.00 -6.42
C SER A 95 -12.73 -0.47 -5.08
N GLY A 96 -12.11 -0.11 -3.96
CA GLY A 96 -12.49 -0.59 -2.62
C GLY A 96 -12.22 -2.08 -2.40
N ASP A 97 -11.25 -2.65 -3.13
CA ASP A 97 -10.80 -4.04 -2.99
C ASP A 97 -9.47 -4.16 -2.20
N ASP A 98 -9.00 -3.04 -1.63
CA ASP A 98 -7.79 -2.97 -0.81
C ASP A 98 -7.96 -3.70 0.55
N PRO A 99 -6.84 -4.06 1.20
CA PRO A 99 -6.86 -4.77 2.48
C PRO A 99 -7.66 -4.09 3.60
N LEU A 100 -7.58 -2.77 3.75
CA LEU A 100 -8.26 -2.06 4.84
C LEU A 100 -9.76 -1.98 4.58
N THR A 101 -10.17 -1.81 3.32
CA THR A 101 -11.59 -1.90 2.93
C THR A 101 -12.15 -3.29 3.16
N LYS A 102 -11.44 -4.35 2.74
CA LYS A 102 -11.84 -5.74 3.00
C LYS A 102 -11.98 -6.03 4.49
N LEU A 103 -11.03 -5.57 5.31
CA LEU A 103 -11.09 -5.74 6.76
C LEU A 103 -12.33 -5.05 7.35
N ARG A 104 -12.62 -3.82 6.93
CA ARG A 104 -13.80 -3.07 7.38
C ARG A 104 -15.10 -3.81 7.03
N GLN A 105 -15.18 -4.36 5.82
CA GLN A 105 -16.33 -5.18 5.39
C GLN A 105 -16.48 -6.45 6.24
N ALA A 106 -15.39 -7.19 6.47
CA ALA A 106 -15.39 -8.39 7.31
C ALA A 106 -15.86 -8.08 8.75
N LYS A 107 -15.37 -6.98 9.35
CA LYS A 107 -15.81 -6.53 10.68
C LYS A 107 -17.30 -6.16 10.72
N SER A 108 -17.82 -5.53 9.66
CA SER A 108 -19.25 -5.20 9.56
C SER A 108 -20.14 -6.44 9.46
N ILE A 109 -19.70 -7.45 8.70
CA ILE A 109 -20.41 -8.73 8.57
C ILE A 109 -20.44 -9.45 9.91
N ALA A 110 -19.29 -9.56 10.59
CA ALA A 110 -19.20 -10.19 11.91
C ALA A 110 -20.13 -9.49 12.93
N LYS A 111 -20.17 -8.15 12.94
CA LYS A 111 -21.04 -7.39 13.86
C LYS A 111 -22.54 -7.63 13.59
N THR A 112 -22.93 -7.82 12.33
CA THR A 112 -24.33 -8.06 11.95
C THR A 112 -24.84 -9.45 12.38
N GLN A 113 -23.94 -10.43 12.49
CA GLN A 113 -24.30 -11.80 12.90
C GLN A 113 -24.60 -11.96 14.41
N PHE A 114 -24.34 -10.94 15.23
CA PHE A 114 -24.52 -11.00 16.70
C PHE A 114 -25.58 -10.03 17.24
N ILE A 115 -26.51 -9.55 16.41
CA ILE A 115 -27.64 -8.73 16.84
C ILE A 115 -28.87 -9.64 17.00
N TRP A 116 -29.26 -9.93 18.25
CA TRP A 116 -30.56 -10.51 18.64
C TRP A 116 -31.39 -9.45 19.34
#